data_AF-A0A2I3LSC6-F1
#
_entry.id   AF-A0A2I3LSC6-F1
#
_cell.length_a   1.000
_cell.length_b   1.000
_cell.length_c   1.000
_cell.angle_alpha   90.00
_cell.angle_beta   90.00
_cell.angle_gamma   90.00
#
_symmetry.space_group_name_H-M   'P 1'
#
loop_
_entity.id
_entity.type
_entity.pdbx_description
1 polymer ?
#
loop_
_entity_poly.entity_id
_entity_poly.type
_entity_poly.pdbx_seq_one_letter_code
_entity_poly.pdbx_strand_id
1 'polypeptide(L)'
;MLPPSCFSTKRLIVDVIRFQPGETLTEILETPATSEQEAEHQRAMQRRAIRDAKTPDKMKKSKSVKEDSNLTLQEKKEKIQTGLKKLTELGTVDPKNKYQELINDIARDIRNQRRYRQRRKAELVKLQQTYAALNSKATFYGEQVDYYKSYIKTCLDNLASKGKVSKKPREMKGKKSKKISLKYTAARLHEKGVLLEIEDLQVNQFKNVIFEISPTEEVGDFEVKAKFMGVQMETFMLHYQDLLQLQYEGVAVMKLFDRAKVNVNLLIFLLNKKFYGK
;
A
#
# COMPACT_ATOMS: atom_id res chain seq x y z
N MET A 1 -20.81 10.09 14.41
CA MET A 1 -19.85 9.93 15.53
C MET A 1 -20.26 10.92 16.61
N LEU A 2 -20.45 10.48 17.86
CA LEU A 2 -20.68 11.41 18.97
C LEU A 2 -19.41 12.26 19.21
N PRO A 3 -19.54 13.57 19.48
CA PRO A 3 -18.37 14.42 19.68
C PRO A 3 -17.58 13.96 20.93
N PRO A 4 -16.24 14.09 20.94
CA PRO A 4 -15.40 13.66 22.05
C PRO A 4 -15.77 14.35 23.38
N SER A 5 -16.34 15.55 23.32
CA SER A 5 -16.92 16.27 24.47
C SER A 5 -18.08 15.53 25.14
N CYS A 6 -18.88 14.78 24.39
CA CYS A 6 -19.99 14.00 24.94
C CYS A 6 -19.49 12.86 25.84
N PHE A 7 -18.39 12.20 25.45
CA PHE A 7 -17.84 11.08 26.22
C PHE A 7 -17.23 11.54 27.55
N SER A 8 -16.51 12.68 27.56
CA SER A 8 -15.98 13.26 28.79
C SER A 8 -17.11 13.65 29.74
N THR A 9 -18.17 14.30 29.24
CA THR A 9 -19.32 14.72 30.05
C THR A 9 -20.09 13.53 30.61
N LYS A 10 -20.41 12.50 29.80
CA LYS A 10 -21.05 11.26 30.27
C LYS A 10 -20.26 10.58 31.39
N ARG A 11 -18.93 10.56 31.27
CA ARG A 11 -18.06 9.96 32.29
C ARG A 11 -18.05 10.76 33.59
N LEU A 12 -17.95 12.08 33.51
CA LEU A 12 -18.00 12.94 34.69
C LEU A 12 -19.35 12.79 35.42
N ILE A 13 -20.45 12.70 34.67
CA ILE A 13 -21.79 12.43 35.23
C ILE A 13 -21.82 11.12 36.01
N VAL A 14 -21.31 10.01 35.43
CA VAL A 14 -21.24 8.72 36.13
C VAL A 14 -20.37 8.79 37.39
N ASP A 15 -19.26 9.54 37.34
CA ASP A 15 -18.40 9.73 38.50
C ASP A 15 -19.10 10.54 39.61
N VAL A 16 -19.96 11.52 39.30
CA VAL A 16 -20.70 12.35 40.28
C VAL A 16 -21.91 11.60 40.87
N ILE A 17 -22.78 11.01 40.04
CA ILE A 17 -24.01 10.30 40.47
C ILE A 17 -23.68 9.16 41.44
N ARG A 18 -22.48 8.58 41.35
CA ARG A 18 -22.07 7.49 42.24
C ARG A 18 -21.93 7.91 43.71
N PHE A 19 -21.59 9.17 43.99
CA PHE A 19 -21.39 9.68 45.35
C PHE A 19 -22.53 10.61 45.78
N GLN A 20 -23.31 11.11 44.82
CA GLN A 20 -24.43 12.01 45.06
C GLN A 20 -25.68 11.48 44.40
N PRO A 21 -26.53 10.76 45.16
CA PRO A 21 -27.83 10.35 44.67
C PRO A 21 -28.75 11.57 44.53
N GLY A 22 -29.58 11.56 43.50
CA GLY A 22 -30.64 12.55 43.27
C GLY A 22 -31.58 12.03 42.18
N GLU A 23 -32.78 12.61 42.07
CA GLU A 23 -33.80 12.12 41.13
C GLU A 23 -33.51 12.60 39.70
N THR A 24 -32.95 13.80 39.57
CA THR A 24 -32.63 14.40 38.26
C THR A 24 -31.20 14.90 38.19
N LEU A 25 -30.61 14.89 36.98
CA LEU A 25 -29.24 15.37 36.79
C LEU A 25 -29.08 16.83 37.19
N THR A 26 -30.09 17.67 36.93
CA THR A 26 -30.09 19.09 37.30
C THR A 26 -30.00 19.29 38.81
N GLU A 27 -30.78 18.54 39.59
CA GLU A 27 -30.79 18.58 41.05
C GLU A 27 -29.43 18.16 41.65
N ILE A 28 -28.83 17.10 41.09
CA ILE A 28 -27.50 16.63 41.50
C ILE A 28 -26.43 17.71 41.23
N LEU A 29 -26.55 18.46 40.14
CA LEU A 29 -25.61 19.52 39.80
C LEU A 29 -25.78 20.79 40.66
N GLU A 30 -26.99 21.06 41.15
CA GLU A 30 -27.30 22.24 41.99
C GLU A 30 -27.03 22.00 43.47
N THR A 31 -27.17 20.76 43.95
CA THR A 31 -26.95 20.41 45.36
C THR A 31 -25.45 20.46 45.71
N PRO A 32 -25.00 21.20 46.73
CA PRO A 32 -23.59 21.23 47.13
C PRO A 32 -23.12 19.87 47.67
N ALA A 33 -21.84 19.55 47.50
CA ALA A 33 -21.26 18.33 48.05
C ALA A 33 -21.02 18.44 49.55
N THR A 34 -21.36 17.38 50.30
CA THR A 34 -20.97 17.27 51.71
C THR A 34 -19.50 16.85 51.81
N SER A 35 -18.85 17.26 52.90
CA SER A 35 -17.43 16.92 53.15
C SER A 35 -17.18 15.40 53.15
N GLU A 36 -18.15 14.62 53.62
CA GLU A 36 -18.10 13.15 53.60
C GLU A 36 -18.10 12.58 52.18
N GLN A 37 -19.01 13.06 51.31
CA GLN A 37 -19.08 12.63 49.90
C GLN A 37 -17.80 12.96 49.13
N GLU A 38 -17.21 14.11 49.42
CA GLU A 38 -15.97 14.56 48.79
C GLU A 38 -14.77 13.72 49.25
N ALA A 39 -14.70 13.38 50.54
CA ALA A 39 -13.69 12.47 51.07
C ALA A 39 -13.80 11.06 50.49
N GLU A 40 -15.02 10.52 50.33
CA GLU A 40 -15.25 9.22 49.70
C GLU A 40 -14.83 9.19 48.23
N HIS A 41 -15.19 10.23 47.49
CA HIS A 41 -14.77 10.40 46.11
C HIS A 41 -13.25 10.45 46.00
N GLN A 42 -12.57 11.26 46.82
CA GLN A 42 -11.12 11.41 46.78
C GLN A 42 -10.43 10.06 47.04
N ARG A 43 -10.89 9.29 48.04
CA ARG A 43 -10.38 7.93 48.32
C ARG A 43 -10.59 7.00 47.12
N ALA A 44 -11.77 7.04 46.49
CA ALA A 44 -12.07 6.22 45.32
C ALA A 44 -11.19 6.58 44.11
N MET A 45 -10.92 7.87 43.89
CA MET A 45 -10.07 8.35 42.81
C MET A 45 -8.60 7.99 43.04
N GLN A 46 -8.08 8.11 44.27
CA GLN A 46 -6.74 7.66 44.63
C GLN A 46 -6.56 6.15 44.38
N ARG A 47 -7.52 5.31 44.82
CA ARG A 47 -7.51 3.86 44.53
C ARG A 47 -7.48 3.57 43.03
N ARG A 48 -8.24 4.35 42.23
CA ARG A 48 -8.26 4.24 40.77
C ARG A 48 -6.93 4.62 40.14
N ALA A 49 -6.30 5.71 40.62
CA ALA A 49 -5.01 6.18 40.14
C ALA A 49 -3.88 5.16 40.39
N ILE A 50 -3.86 4.54 41.58
CA ILE A 50 -2.88 3.49 41.92
C ILE A 50 -3.01 2.29 40.99
N ARG A 51 -4.25 1.85 40.68
CA ARG A 51 -4.48 0.76 39.74
C ARG A 51 -4.08 1.14 38.31
N ASP A 52 -4.43 2.34 37.88
CA ASP A 52 -4.12 2.83 36.54
C ASP A 52 -2.60 3.05 36.37
N ALA A 53 -1.85 3.36 37.44
CA ALA A 53 -0.38 3.46 37.43
C ALA A 53 0.32 2.11 37.15
N LYS A 54 -0.30 0.99 37.55
CA LYS A 54 0.20 -0.38 37.26
C LYS A 54 -0.11 -0.84 35.82
N THR A 55 -0.79 -0.02 35.02
CA THR A 55 -1.17 -0.38 33.65
C THR A 55 -0.03 -0.05 32.67
N PRO A 56 0.32 -0.94 31.71
CA PRO A 56 1.38 -0.71 30.73
C PRO A 56 1.19 0.59 29.93
N ASP A 57 2.28 1.27 29.58
CA ASP A 57 2.28 2.58 28.90
C ASP A 57 1.42 2.63 27.63
N LYS A 58 1.45 1.56 26.83
CA LYS A 58 0.65 1.45 25.58
C LYS A 58 -0.86 1.39 25.82
N MET A 59 -1.31 1.22 27.07
CA MET A 59 -2.71 1.16 27.49
C MET A 59 -3.11 2.31 28.43
N LYS A 60 -2.21 3.28 28.67
CA LYS A 60 -2.52 4.43 29.53
C LYS A 60 -3.59 5.31 28.90
N LYS A 61 -4.52 5.79 29.74
CA LYS A 61 -5.56 6.73 29.34
C LYS A 61 -4.95 8.07 28.88
N SER A 62 -5.67 8.79 28.03
CA SER A 62 -5.29 10.12 27.55
C SER A 62 -5.06 11.10 28.70
N LYS A 63 -4.23 12.13 28.47
CA LYS A 63 -3.86 13.14 29.48
C LYS A 63 -5.10 13.84 30.08
N SER A 64 -6.04 14.26 29.23
CA SER A 64 -7.32 14.86 29.63
C SER A 64 -8.12 14.00 30.61
N VAL A 65 -8.09 12.68 30.40
CA VAL A 65 -8.82 11.72 31.22
C VAL A 65 -8.17 11.51 32.60
N LYS A 66 -6.87 11.77 32.73
CA LYS A 66 -6.14 11.74 34.00
C LYS A 66 -6.34 13.03 34.79
N GLU A 67 -6.38 14.16 34.10
CA GLU A 67 -6.69 15.46 34.70
C GLU A 67 -8.10 15.46 35.30
N ASP A 68 -9.09 14.97 34.54
CA ASP A 68 -10.47 14.84 35.02
C ASP A 68 -10.62 13.89 36.22
N SER A 69 -9.67 12.97 36.45
CA SER A 69 -9.70 12.11 37.63
C SER A 69 -9.22 12.78 38.92
N ASN A 70 -8.46 13.86 38.83
CA ASN A 70 -7.90 14.55 40.00
C ASN A 70 -8.78 15.71 40.49
N LEU A 71 -9.84 16.04 39.74
CA LEU A 71 -10.76 17.12 40.07
C LEU A 71 -11.65 16.79 41.27
N THR A 72 -12.00 17.81 42.05
CA THR A 72 -13.01 17.72 43.12
C THR A 72 -14.40 17.45 42.58
N LEU A 73 -15.36 17.07 43.44
CA LEU A 73 -16.74 16.86 43.00
C LEU A 73 -17.32 18.16 42.40
N GLN A 74 -17.03 19.31 43.02
CA GLN A 74 -17.53 20.61 42.56
C GLN A 74 -16.96 20.99 41.18
N GLU A 75 -15.65 20.84 40.99
CA GLU A 75 -15.00 21.08 39.69
C GLU A 75 -15.54 20.16 38.59
N LYS A 76 -15.85 18.89 38.93
CA LYS A 76 -16.50 17.97 37.98
C LYS A 76 -17.89 18.48 37.60
N LYS A 77 -18.69 19.01 38.53
CA LYS A 77 -20.02 19.58 38.24
C LYS A 77 -19.93 20.78 37.31
N GLU A 78 -19.02 21.71 37.56
CA GLU A 78 -18.80 22.89 36.70
C GLU A 78 -18.40 22.49 35.27
N LYS A 79 -17.52 21.49 35.14
CA LYS A 79 -17.18 20.91 33.83
C LYS A 79 -18.36 20.22 33.17
N ILE A 80 -19.20 19.50 33.93
CA ILE A 80 -20.43 18.90 33.40
C ILE A 80 -21.36 19.99 32.88
N GLN A 81 -21.62 21.06 33.64
CA GLN A 81 -22.48 22.16 33.22
C GLN A 81 -21.96 22.84 31.95
N THR A 82 -20.66 23.10 31.88
CA THR A 82 -20.01 23.66 30.67
C THR A 82 -20.14 22.71 29.48
N GLY A 83 -19.99 21.41 29.71
CA GLY A 83 -20.18 20.38 28.69
C GLY A 83 -21.62 20.27 28.22
N LEU A 84 -22.60 20.33 29.12
CA LEU A 84 -24.03 20.31 28.81
C LEU A 84 -24.44 21.52 27.98
N LYS A 85 -23.93 22.72 28.30
CA LYS A 85 -24.15 23.93 27.47
C LYS A 85 -23.66 23.71 26.04
N LYS A 86 -22.43 23.23 25.87
CA LYS A 86 -21.86 22.91 24.54
C LYS A 86 -22.65 21.84 23.79
N LEU A 87 -23.11 20.80 24.49
CA LEU A 87 -23.91 19.73 23.87
C LEU A 87 -25.32 20.20 23.48
N THR A 88 -25.86 21.19 24.21
CA THR A 88 -27.12 21.85 23.89
C THR A 88 -26.98 22.74 22.66
N GLU A 89 -25.91 23.53 22.58
CA GLU A 89 -25.58 24.34 21.39
C GLU A 89 -25.41 23.48 20.13
N LEU A 90 -24.86 22.26 20.29
CA LEU A 90 -24.73 21.27 19.23
C LEU A 90 -26.02 20.49 18.94
N GLY A 91 -27.13 20.79 19.62
CA GLY A 91 -28.42 20.11 19.46
C GLY A 91 -28.43 18.63 19.83
N THR A 92 -27.44 18.17 20.62
CA THR A 92 -27.27 16.76 20.98
C THR A 92 -28.06 16.36 22.22
N VAL A 93 -28.40 17.33 23.08
CA VAL A 93 -29.16 17.08 24.31
C VAL A 93 -30.12 18.25 24.55
N ASP A 94 -31.33 17.97 25.03
CA ASP A 94 -32.33 18.98 25.35
C ASP A 94 -32.37 19.30 26.86
N PRO A 95 -32.10 20.56 27.26
CA PRO A 95 -32.26 21.02 28.65
C PRO A 95 -33.70 20.91 29.16
N LYS A 96 -34.72 21.02 28.28
CA LYS A 96 -36.14 20.99 28.68
C LYS A 96 -36.54 19.64 29.27
N ASN A 97 -35.91 18.56 28.84
CA ASN A 97 -36.13 17.22 29.36
C ASN A 97 -35.17 16.87 30.52
N LYS A 98 -34.62 17.87 31.21
CA LYS A 98 -33.65 17.69 32.32
C LYS A 98 -32.49 16.73 31.98
N TYR A 99 -32.09 16.70 30.70
CA TYR A 99 -31.06 15.81 30.16
C TYR A 99 -31.34 14.30 30.29
N GLN A 100 -32.61 13.88 30.38
CA GLN A 100 -32.99 12.47 30.60
C GLN A 100 -32.51 11.52 29.49
N GLU A 101 -32.48 11.98 28.24
CA GLU A 101 -31.95 11.20 27.12
C GLU A 101 -30.47 10.84 27.30
N LEU A 102 -29.68 11.77 27.85
CA LEU A 102 -28.27 11.55 28.14
C LEU A 102 -28.09 10.50 29.24
N ILE A 103 -28.96 10.50 30.25
CA ILE A 103 -28.97 9.50 31.32
C ILE A 103 -29.37 8.13 30.79
N ASN A 104 -30.42 8.06 29.96
CA ASN A 104 -30.84 6.81 29.29
C ASN A 104 -29.72 6.22 28.45
N ASP A 105 -28.98 7.08 27.75
CA ASP A 105 -27.79 6.72 27.00
C ASP A 105 -26.68 6.13 27.88
N ILE A 106 -26.38 6.79 29.01
CA ILE A 106 -25.41 6.30 30.00
C ILE A 106 -25.85 4.92 30.54
N ALA A 107 -27.13 4.76 30.86
CA ALA A 107 -27.67 3.48 31.34
C ALA A 107 -27.53 2.38 30.29
N ARG A 108 -27.81 2.69 29.01
CA ARG A 108 -27.62 1.78 27.87
C ARG A 108 -26.14 1.41 27.69
N ASP A 109 -25.24 2.36 27.86
CA ASP A 109 -23.79 2.14 27.77
C ASP A 109 -23.27 1.25 28.90
N ILE A 110 -23.75 1.46 30.13
CA ILE A 110 -23.42 0.61 31.29
C ILE A 110 -23.91 -0.82 31.07
N ARG A 111 -25.17 -0.99 30.65
CA ARG A 111 -25.78 -2.30 30.38
C ARG A 111 -25.03 -3.08 29.28
N ASN A 112 -24.66 -2.39 28.20
CA ASN A 112 -23.98 -3.00 27.06
C ASN A 112 -22.45 -3.01 27.17
N GLN A 113 -21.88 -2.52 28.27
CA GLN A 113 -20.44 -2.31 28.42
C GLN A 113 -19.63 -3.60 28.20
N ARG A 114 -20.12 -4.75 28.68
CA ARG A 114 -19.47 -6.07 28.47
C ARG A 114 -19.51 -6.47 27.01
N ARG A 115 -20.65 -6.32 26.35
CA ARG A 115 -20.84 -6.65 24.92
C ARG A 115 -19.94 -5.79 24.03
N TYR A 116 -19.84 -4.49 24.30
CA TYR A 116 -18.93 -3.59 23.58
C TYR A 116 -17.45 -3.93 23.80
N ARG A 117 -17.07 -4.37 25.00
CA ARG A 117 -15.70 -4.85 25.26
C ARG A 117 -15.37 -6.11 24.49
N GLN A 118 -16.29 -7.08 24.47
CA GLN A 118 -16.11 -8.32 23.69
C GLN A 118 -16.01 -8.03 22.19
N ARG A 119 -16.89 -7.18 21.65
CA ARG A 119 -16.86 -6.78 20.24
C ARG A 119 -15.53 -6.10 19.87
N ARG A 120 -15.08 -5.12 20.65
CA ARG A 120 -13.78 -4.47 20.42
C ARG A 120 -12.60 -5.44 20.48
N LYS A 121 -12.63 -6.42 21.40
CA LYS A 121 -11.58 -7.45 21.49
C LYS A 121 -11.57 -8.34 20.24
N ALA A 122 -12.74 -8.76 19.76
CA ALA A 122 -12.86 -9.56 18.54
C ALA A 122 -12.41 -8.78 17.29
N GLU A 123 -12.82 -7.51 17.16
CA GLU A 123 -12.39 -6.63 16.07
C GLU A 123 -10.87 -6.41 16.09
N LEU A 124 -10.27 -6.22 17.27
CA LEU A 124 -8.83 -6.07 17.42
C LEU A 124 -8.07 -7.32 16.96
N VAL A 125 -8.54 -8.52 17.34
CA VAL A 125 -7.94 -9.79 16.88
C VAL A 125 -8.04 -9.91 15.36
N LYS A 126 -9.20 -9.58 14.78
CA LYS A 126 -9.41 -9.63 13.33
C LYS A 126 -8.50 -8.66 12.58
N LEU A 127 -8.29 -7.46 13.12
CA LEU A 127 -7.35 -6.47 12.58
C LEU A 127 -5.91 -6.95 12.64
N GLN A 128 -5.49 -7.55 13.77
CA GLN A 128 -4.15 -8.13 13.90
C GLN A 128 -3.90 -9.26 12.89
N GLN A 129 -4.88 -10.14 12.70
CA GLN A 129 -4.80 -11.21 11.68
C GLN A 129 -4.70 -10.63 10.27
N THR A 130 -5.52 -9.63 9.95
CA THR A 130 -5.50 -8.97 8.64
C THR A 130 -4.16 -8.29 8.40
N TYR A 131 -3.61 -7.59 9.41
CA TYR A 131 -2.30 -6.96 9.34
C TYR A 131 -1.19 -7.98 9.08
N ALA A 132 -1.19 -9.10 9.81
CA ALA A 132 -0.21 -10.17 9.62
C ALA A 132 -0.30 -10.79 8.21
N ALA A 133 -1.52 -11.06 7.71
CA ALA A 133 -1.75 -11.59 6.37
C ALA A 133 -1.29 -10.61 5.28
N LEU A 134 -1.56 -9.32 5.43
CA LEU A 134 -1.08 -8.28 4.51
C LEU A 134 0.45 -8.19 4.51
N ASN A 135 1.07 -8.26 5.69
CA ASN A 135 2.52 -8.23 5.79
C ASN A 135 3.17 -9.45 5.12
N SER A 136 2.61 -10.65 5.33
CA SER A 136 3.05 -11.87 4.64
C SER A 136 2.87 -11.80 3.12
N LYS A 137 1.78 -11.17 2.64
CA LYS A 137 1.57 -10.93 1.21
C LYS A 137 2.59 -9.94 0.64
N ALA A 138 2.92 -8.88 1.39
CA ALA A 138 3.93 -7.91 1.00
C ALA A 138 5.33 -8.53 0.90
N THR A 139 5.73 -9.36 1.88
CA THR A 139 7.01 -10.06 1.84
C THR A 139 7.08 -11.05 0.66
N PHE A 140 6.01 -11.80 0.41
CA PHE A 140 5.94 -12.75 -0.71
C PHE A 140 6.14 -12.07 -2.07
N TYR A 141 5.45 -10.95 -2.34
CA TYR A 141 5.68 -10.22 -3.59
C TYR A 141 7.05 -9.54 -3.64
N GLY A 142 7.60 -9.12 -2.50
CA GLY A 142 8.98 -8.66 -2.42
C GLY A 142 9.97 -9.73 -2.89
N GLU A 143 9.82 -10.95 -2.37
CA GLU A 143 10.63 -12.11 -2.77
C GLU A 143 10.45 -12.46 -4.26
N GLN A 144 9.23 -12.37 -4.80
CA GLN A 144 8.99 -12.58 -6.24
C GLN A 144 9.71 -11.54 -7.10
N VAL A 145 9.69 -10.27 -6.70
CA VAL A 145 10.40 -9.20 -7.40
C VAL A 145 11.90 -9.44 -7.36
N ASP A 146 12.44 -9.85 -6.21
CA ASP A 146 13.87 -10.12 -6.06
C ASP A 146 14.32 -11.35 -6.86
N TYR A 147 13.49 -12.40 -6.89
CA TYR A 147 13.72 -13.56 -7.75
C TYR A 147 13.76 -13.16 -9.23
N TYR A 148 12.80 -12.36 -9.69
CA TYR A 148 12.73 -11.89 -11.07
C TYR A 148 13.95 -11.02 -11.43
N LYS A 149 14.36 -10.10 -10.54
CA LYS A 149 15.58 -9.30 -10.73
C LYS A 149 16.83 -10.18 -10.82
N SER A 150 16.96 -11.19 -9.96
CA SER A 150 18.08 -12.12 -9.99
C SER A 150 18.11 -12.96 -11.26
N TYR A 151 16.94 -13.38 -11.75
CA TYR A 151 16.81 -14.08 -13.04
C TYR A 151 17.23 -13.19 -14.21
N ILE A 152 16.75 -11.94 -14.28
CA ILE A 152 17.17 -10.97 -15.30
C ILE A 152 18.69 -10.78 -15.24
N LYS A 153 19.23 -10.53 -14.04
CA LYS A 153 20.67 -10.32 -13.86
C LYS A 153 21.47 -11.52 -14.33
N THR A 154 21.05 -12.74 -13.97
CA THR A 154 21.70 -13.98 -14.42
C THR A 154 21.61 -14.12 -15.94
N CYS A 155 20.48 -13.77 -16.55
CA CYS A 155 20.34 -13.76 -18.01
C CYS A 155 21.31 -12.75 -18.64
N LEU A 156 21.38 -11.51 -18.13
CA LEU A 156 22.28 -10.45 -18.60
C LEU A 156 23.76 -10.78 -18.39
N ASP A 157 24.13 -11.40 -17.26
CA ASP A 157 25.51 -11.86 -16.99
C ASP A 157 25.91 -13.00 -17.94
N ASN A 158 24.99 -13.92 -18.23
CA ASN A 158 25.17 -14.94 -19.26
C ASN A 158 25.29 -14.34 -20.67
N LEU A 159 24.57 -13.24 -20.94
CA LEU A 159 24.70 -12.48 -22.19
C LEU A 159 26.07 -11.76 -22.29
N ALA A 160 26.56 -11.15 -21.21
CA ALA A 160 27.82 -10.40 -21.18
C ALA A 160 29.08 -11.28 -21.23
N SER A 161 29.06 -12.43 -20.55
CA SER A 161 30.22 -13.34 -20.45
C SER A 161 30.58 -14.01 -21.79
N LYS A 162 29.59 -14.33 -22.64
CA LYS A 162 29.83 -14.98 -23.94
C LYS A 162 30.24 -14.05 -25.07
N GLY A 163 29.96 -12.75 -24.97
CA GLY A 163 30.46 -11.74 -25.91
C GLY A 163 31.98 -11.56 -25.91
N LYS A 164 32.69 -12.10 -24.91
CA LYS A 164 34.15 -11.99 -24.77
C LYS A 164 34.94 -13.21 -25.30
N VAL A 165 34.29 -14.33 -25.64
CA VAL A 165 34.99 -15.62 -25.86
C VAL A 165 35.36 -15.90 -27.34
N SER A 166 34.93 -15.07 -28.31
CA SER A 166 35.34 -15.25 -29.72
C SER A 166 36.61 -14.46 -30.13
N LYS A 167 37.48 -14.09 -29.19
CA LYS A 167 38.81 -13.54 -29.50
C LYS A 167 39.87 -14.65 -29.41
N LYS A 168 40.09 -15.35 -30.53
CA LYS A 168 41.43 -15.93 -30.77
C LYS A 168 42.43 -14.77 -30.88
N PRO A 169 43.56 -14.78 -30.14
CA PRO A 169 44.56 -13.74 -30.26
C PRO A 169 45.35 -13.97 -31.56
N ARG A 170 44.98 -13.24 -32.61
CA ARG A 170 45.89 -13.00 -33.74
C ARG A 170 46.10 -11.50 -33.81
N GLU A 171 47.34 -11.12 -33.51
CA GLU A 171 47.88 -9.78 -33.67
C GLU A 171 47.52 -9.22 -35.04
N MET A 172 46.99 -8.00 -35.08
CA MET A 172 47.23 -7.03 -36.15
C MET A 172 46.54 -5.70 -35.77
N LYS A 173 47.35 -4.63 -35.86
CA LYS A 173 46.99 -3.23 -35.66
C LYS A 173 45.72 -2.82 -36.42
N GLY A 174 44.89 -2.00 -35.76
CA GLY A 174 44.01 -1.02 -36.41
C GLY A 174 42.76 -1.55 -37.10
N LYS A 175 41.63 -1.62 -36.37
CA LYS A 175 40.27 -1.34 -36.89
C LYS A 175 39.26 -1.37 -35.74
N LYS A 176 38.50 -0.28 -35.57
CA LYS A 176 37.31 -0.22 -34.71
C LYS A 176 36.48 -1.48 -34.92
N SER A 177 36.18 -2.21 -33.86
CA SER A 177 35.38 -3.44 -33.91
C SER A 177 34.06 -3.14 -34.60
N LYS A 178 33.87 -3.66 -35.83
CA LYS A 178 32.59 -3.52 -36.53
C LYS A 178 31.50 -4.14 -35.66
N LYS A 179 30.60 -3.32 -35.10
CA LYS A 179 29.31 -3.78 -34.55
C LYS A 179 28.64 -4.56 -35.69
N ILE A 180 28.52 -5.88 -35.56
CA ILE A 180 27.95 -6.73 -36.61
C ILE A 180 26.45 -6.47 -36.62
N SER A 181 25.97 -5.60 -37.51
CA SER A 181 24.54 -5.42 -37.72
C SER A 181 23.99 -6.62 -38.51
N LEU A 182 22.94 -7.23 -38.01
CA LEU A 182 22.26 -8.37 -38.61
C LEU A 182 21.10 -7.88 -39.46
N LYS A 183 21.17 -8.14 -40.76
CA LYS A 183 20.15 -7.76 -41.72
C LYS A 183 19.28 -8.96 -42.07
N TYR A 184 17.98 -8.83 -41.85
CA TYR A 184 16.98 -9.81 -42.22
C TYR A 184 15.89 -9.18 -43.06
N THR A 185 15.53 -9.81 -44.18
CA THR A 185 14.32 -9.45 -44.91
C THR A 185 13.09 -9.86 -44.09
N ALA A 186 12.01 -9.08 -44.17
CA ALA A 186 10.75 -9.42 -43.49
C ALA A 186 10.23 -10.80 -43.94
N ALA A 187 10.39 -11.13 -45.23
CA ALA A 187 10.03 -12.45 -45.75
C ALA A 187 10.73 -13.58 -44.99
N ARG A 188 12.02 -13.42 -44.69
CA ARG A 188 12.81 -14.43 -43.98
C ARG A 188 12.48 -14.51 -42.48
N LEU A 189 12.08 -13.41 -41.86
CA LEU A 189 11.58 -13.43 -40.48
C LEU A 189 10.21 -14.09 -40.41
N HIS A 190 9.38 -13.89 -41.44
CA HIS A 190 8.06 -14.51 -41.57
C HIS A 190 8.14 -16.02 -41.77
N GLU A 191 9.01 -16.49 -42.68
CA GLU A 191 9.28 -17.93 -42.87
C GLU A 191 9.77 -18.62 -41.59
N LYS A 192 10.49 -17.89 -40.73
CA LYS A 192 10.97 -18.41 -39.44
C LYS A 192 9.93 -18.32 -38.33
N GLY A 193 8.74 -17.77 -38.60
CA GLY A 193 7.69 -17.52 -37.61
C GLY A 193 8.02 -16.41 -36.60
N VAL A 194 9.15 -15.71 -36.76
CA VAL A 194 9.51 -14.59 -35.89
C VAL A 194 8.59 -13.42 -36.19
N LEU A 195 8.40 -13.08 -37.47
CA LEU A 195 7.42 -12.08 -37.90
C LEU A 195 6.11 -12.78 -38.26
N LEU A 196 4.98 -12.29 -37.76
CA LEU A 196 3.66 -12.84 -38.07
C LEU A 196 3.00 -12.03 -39.19
N GLU A 197 2.84 -10.72 -38.98
CA GLU A 197 2.09 -9.85 -39.87
C GLU A 197 2.70 -8.45 -39.81
N ILE A 198 2.57 -7.68 -40.90
CA ILE A 198 2.81 -6.24 -40.90
C ILE A 198 1.53 -5.57 -41.38
N GLU A 199 1.01 -4.65 -40.57
CA GLU A 199 -0.16 -3.83 -40.89
C GLU A 199 0.09 -3.00 -42.16
N ASP A 200 -0.91 -2.90 -43.03
CA ASP A 200 -0.88 -2.21 -44.34
C ASP A 200 0.07 -2.79 -45.41
N LEU A 201 0.70 -3.94 -45.15
CA LEU A 201 1.64 -4.58 -46.09
C LEU A 201 1.22 -6.01 -46.43
N GLN A 202 1.04 -6.30 -47.72
CA GLN A 202 0.81 -7.66 -48.18
C GLN A 202 2.09 -8.51 -48.08
N VAL A 203 1.95 -9.82 -47.86
CA VAL A 203 3.07 -10.77 -47.74
C VAL A 203 4.02 -10.71 -48.94
N ASN A 204 3.50 -10.44 -50.15
CA ASN A 204 4.31 -10.28 -51.37
C ASN A 204 5.32 -9.13 -51.28
N GLN A 205 5.02 -8.10 -50.50
CA GLN A 205 5.85 -6.91 -50.32
C GLN A 205 6.90 -7.08 -49.21
N PHE A 206 6.87 -8.18 -48.45
CA PHE A 206 7.85 -8.45 -47.38
C PHE A 206 9.28 -8.64 -47.90
N LYS A 207 9.46 -8.86 -49.21
CA LYS A 207 10.78 -8.90 -49.85
C LYS A 207 11.45 -7.52 -49.89
N ASN A 208 10.66 -6.45 -49.86
CA ASN A 208 11.12 -5.06 -49.95
C ASN A 208 11.42 -4.43 -48.58
N VAL A 209 11.07 -5.12 -47.49
CA VAL A 209 11.32 -4.70 -46.11
C VAL A 209 12.56 -5.42 -45.56
N ILE A 210 13.50 -4.67 -45.02
CA ILE A 210 14.73 -5.17 -44.37
C ILE A 210 14.78 -4.62 -42.94
N PHE A 211 14.89 -5.52 -41.97
CA PHE A 211 15.19 -5.18 -40.58
C PHE A 211 16.69 -5.33 -40.34
N GLU A 212 17.31 -4.26 -39.86
CA GLU A 212 18.71 -4.21 -39.44
C GLU A 212 18.76 -4.13 -37.91
N ILE A 213 19.23 -5.18 -37.26
CA ILE A 213 19.37 -5.25 -35.80
C ILE A 213 20.84 -5.02 -35.46
N SER A 214 21.15 -4.05 -34.62
CA SER A 214 22.51 -3.76 -34.14
C SER A 214 22.58 -3.70 -32.61
N PRO A 215 23.62 -4.26 -31.99
CA PRO A 215 23.80 -4.19 -30.55
C PRO A 215 24.29 -2.78 -30.15
N THR A 216 23.80 -2.27 -29.03
CA THR A 216 24.26 -0.99 -28.44
C THR A 216 25.44 -1.20 -27.50
N GLU A 217 25.88 -0.14 -26.82
CA GLU A 217 26.99 -0.22 -25.84
C GLU A 217 26.57 -0.90 -24.54
N GLU A 218 25.29 -0.79 -24.18
CA GLU A 218 24.70 -1.49 -23.03
C GLU A 218 24.31 -2.93 -23.40
N VAL A 219 24.64 -3.88 -22.52
CA VAL A 219 24.34 -5.30 -22.71
C VAL A 219 22.85 -5.54 -22.49
N GLY A 220 22.18 -6.06 -23.51
CA GLY A 220 20.73 -6.31 -23.49
C GLY A 220 19.94 -5.33 -24.33
N ASP A 221 20.57 -4.26 -24.83
CA ASP A 221 19.89 -3.30 -25.69
C ASP A 221 20.25 -3.50 -27.16
N PHE A 222 19.23 -3.44 -28.02
CA PHE A 222 19.37 -3.58 -29.46
C PHE A 222 18.66 -2.43 -30.17
N GLU A 223 19.34 -1.85 -31.13
CA GLU A 223 18.74 -0.90 -32.06
C GLU A 223 18.22 -1.67 -33.28
N VAL A 224 16.91 -1.65 -33.51
CA VAL A 224 16.25 -2.28 -34.66
C VAL A 224 15.83 -1.18 -35.64
N LYS A 225 16.39 -1.22 -36.85
CA LYS A 225 16.09 -0.28 -37.94
C LYS A 225 15.28 -0.97 -39.02
N ALA A 226 14.12 -0.44 -39.36
CA ALA A 226 13.32 -0.90 -40.48
C ALA A 226 13.65 -0.09 -41.73
N LYS A 227 13.99 -0.76 -42.83
CA LYS A 227 14.22 -0.17 -44.14
C LYS A 227 13.23 -0.71 -45.15
N PHE A 228 12.52 0.16 -45.86
CA PHE A 228 11.63 -0.21 -46.95
C PHE A 228 12.21 0.32 -48.27
N MET A 229 12.46 -0.57 -49.23
CA MET A 229 13.06 -0.22 -50.53
C MET A 229 14.37 0.60 -50.42
N GLY A 230 15.16 0.35 -49.37
CA GLY A 230 16.42 1.05 -49.12
C GLY A 230 16.32 2.33 -48.28
N VAL A 231 15.12 2.86 -48.05
CA VAL A 231 14.87 4.03 -47.20
C VAL A 231 14.64 3.57 -45.76
N GLN A 232 15.37 4.17 -44.80
CA GLN A 232 15.15 3.93 -43.38
C GLN A 232 13.86 4.61 -42.95
N MET A 233 12.89 3.82 -42.48
CA MET A 233 11.58 4.32 -42.07
C MET A 233 11.58 4.63 -40.59
N GLU A 234 11.92 3.65 -39.77
CA GLU A 234 11.79 3.74 -38.32
C GLU A 234 12.95 3.07 -37.61
N THR A 235 13.25 3.56 -36.41
CA THR A 235 14.27 3.01 -35.51
C THR A 235 13.62 2.77 -34.16
N PHE A 236 13.76 1.54 -33.65
CA PHE A 236 13.17 1.12 -32.39
C PHE A 236 14.27 0.60 -31.47
N MET A 237 14.27 1.05 -30.22
CA MET A 237 15.15 0.52 -29.18
C MET A 237 14.46 -0.65 -28.50
N LEU A 238 15.09 -1.82 -28.59
CA LEU A 238 14.59 -3.07 -28.04
C LEU A 238 15.41 -3.44 -26.82
N HIS A 239 14.78 -3.38 -25.65
CA HIS A 239 15.37 -3.86 -24.40
C HIS A 239 15.09 -5.35 -24.24
N TYR A 240 16.13 -6.15 -24.03
CA TYR A 240 16.00 -7.59 -23.80
C TYR A 240 15.18 -7.90 -22.54
N GLN A 241 15.23 -7.00 -21.54
CA GLN A 241 14.44 -7.11 -20.32
C GLN A 241 12.93 -7.07 -20.60
N ASP A 242 12.48 -6.21 -21.51
CA ASP A 242 11.06 -6.12 -21.90
C ASP A 242 10.59 -7.41 -22.57
N LEU A 243 11.45 -8.04 -23.36
CA LEU A 243 11.15 -9.35 -23.97
C LEU A 243 10.99 -10.45 -22.92
N LEU A 244 11.87 -10.48 -21.91
CA LEU A 244 11.76 -11.44 -20.81
C LEU A 244 10.50 -11.19 -19.97
N GLN A 245 10.11 -9.92 -19.80
CA GLN A 245 8.88 -9.56 -19.10
C GLN A 245 7.66 -10.04 -19.85
N LEU A 246 7.57 -9.77 -21.15
CA LEU A 246 6.47 -10.25 -21.99
C LEU A 246 6.39 -11.78 -22.00
N GLN A 247 7.54 -12.47 -22.00
CA GLN A 247 7.57 -13.93 -21.87
C GLN A 247 7.02 -14.40 -20.51
N TYR A 248 7.38 -13.73 -19.40
CA TYR A 248 6.89 -14.06 -18.06
C TYR A 248 5.38 -13.82 -17.92
N GLU A 249 4.87 -12.74 -18.49
CA GLU A 249 3.45 -12.40 -18.53
C GLU A 249 2.64 -13.34 -19.47
N GLY A 250 3.31 -14.23 -20.22
CA GLY A 250 2.67 -15.15 -21.15
C GLY A 250 2.26 -14.49 -22.47
N VAL A 251 2.74 -13.28 -22.76
CA VAL A 251 2.46 -12.55 -24.00
C VAL A 251 3.35 -13.11 -25.11
N ALA A 252 2.74 -13.90 -26.00
CA ALA A 252 3.47 -14.55 -27.10
C ALA A 252 3.78 -13.61 -28.28
N VAL A 253 3.08 -12.48 -28.40
CA VAL A 253 3.16 -11.56 -29.55
C VAL A 253 3.38 -10.13 -29.07
N MET A 254 4.39 -9.47 -29.64
CA MET A 254 4.64 -8.03 -29.46
C MET A 254 4.43 -7.27 -30.77
N LYS A 255 4.10 -5.99 -30.67
CA LYS A 255 4.12 -5.08 -31.83
C LYS A 255 5.45 -4.34 -31.85
N LEU A 256 6.17 -4.43 -32.96
CA LEU A 256 7.29 -3.57 -33.31
C LEU A 256 6.80 -2.49 -34.26
N PHE A 257 7.26 -1.24 -34.09
CA PHE A 257 6.91 -0.11 -34.96
C PHE A 257 5.40 0.16 -35.04
N ASP A 258 4.64 -0.22 -34.00
CA ASP A 258 3.17 -0.22 -33.91
C ASP A 258 2.39 -0.94 -35.03
N ARG A 259 3.10 -1.53 -36.00
CA ARG A 259 2.53 -2.13 -37.23
C ARG A 259 2.97 -3.58 -37.45
N ALA A 260 4.15 -3.98 -36.97
CA ALA A 260 4.69 -5.32 -37.20
C ALA A 260 4.49 -6.24 -36.00
N LYS A 261 3.69 -7.31 -36.14
CA LYS A 261 3.50 -8.31 -35.09
C LYS A 261 4.61 -9.35 -35.11
N VAL A 262 5.29 -9.55 -33.98
CA VAL A 262 6.44 -10.43 -33.84
C VAL A 262 6.26 -11.38 -32.66
N ASN A 263 6.66 -12.62 -32.82
CA ASN A 263 6.63 -13.63 -31.77
C ASN A 263 7.78 -13.42 -30.78
N VAL A 264 7.46 -13.17 -29.51
CA VAL A 264 8.42 -12.83 -28.45
C VAL A 264 9.42 -13.97 -28.22
N ASN A 265 8.95 -15.22 -28.11
CA ASN A 265 9.79 -16.38 -27.85
C ASN A 265 10.79 -16.65 -28.98
N LEU A 266 10.32 -16.55 -30.23
CA LEU A 266 11.17 -16.77 -31.40
C LEU A 266 12.12 -15.60 -31.66
N LEU A 267 11.74 -14.38 -31.28
CA LEU A 267 12.62 -13.22 -31.31
C LEU A 267 13.75 -13.36 -30.29
N ILE A 268 13.44 -13.73 -29.05
CA ILE A 268 14.44 -14.06 -28.01
C ILE A 268 15.39 -15.14 -28.53
N PHE A 269 14.84 -16.22 -29.12
CA PHE A 269 15.65 -17.29 -29.70
C PHE A 269 16.57 -16.80 -30.83
N LEU A 270 16.06 -15.94 -31.74
CA LEU A 270 16.83 -15.38 -32.85
C LEU A 270 17.98 -14.52 -32.34
N LEU A 271 17.73 -13.63 -31.37
CA LEU A 271 18.73 -12.77 -30.75
C LEU A 271 19.82 -13.61 -30.08
N ASN A 272 19.42 -14.60 -29.27
CA ASN A 272 20.33 -15.53 -28.61
C ASN A 272 21.21 -16.31 -29.60
N LYS A 273 20.62 -16.82 -30.67
CA LYS A 273 21.37 -17.58 -31.70
C LYS A 273 22.37 -16.71 -32.45
N LYS A 274 22.05 -15.44 -32.70
CA LYS A 274 22.80 -14.63 -33.67
C LYS A 274 23.78 -13.64 -33.08
N PHE A 275 23.48 -13.09 -31.91
CA PHE A 275 24.37 -12.18 -31.21
C PHE A 275 25.15 -12.87 -30.09
N TYR A 276 24.68 -14.02 -29.60
CA TYR A 276 25.20 -14.61 -28.35
C TYR A 276 25.60 -16.08 -28.44
N GLY A 277 25.45 -16.71 -29.62
CA GLY A 277 26.00 -18.03 -29.92
C GLY A 277 25.40 -19.19 -29.10
N LYS A 278 24.50 -19.94 -29.75
CA LYS A 278 24.49 -21.40 -29.62
C LYS A 278 24.85 -21.98 -30.98
#